data_AF-A0A524ESI9-F1
#
_entry.id   AF-A0A524ESI9-F1
#
_cell.length_a   1.000
_cell.length_b   1.000
_cell.length_c   1.000
_cell.angle_alpha   90.00
_cell.angle_beta   90.00
_cell.angle_gamma   90.00
#
_symmetry.space_group_name_H-M   'P 1'
#
loop_
_entity.id
_entity.type
_entity.pdbx_description
1 polymer ?
#
loop_
_entity_poly.entity_id
_entity_poly.type
_entity_poly.pdbx_seq_one_letter_code
_entity_poly.pdbx_strand_id
1 'polypeptide(L)'
;MSKNIEEIREIGQELYDKLRLLTYPIAIKFIKDYSEIPEKAQRPSKMGQNVTLCQSFTMARRWGAHVAMTYEDNACVTSSLVHQWKKVPIKDIIESQVISGYHKDAKAELLVQSQYSDLSKKENYLKIKDHVGFIVSPLTRTIIRPDVVLIYGDPAQITHIIQSLSYEGKYLVNSAFIGFGESCLKGVLLPFISKKPEVVLPGTGDRTIALTKEEEMAIGIPAEIMAYVNENLFKSGQSFNMREPSRFFVGSIPKGFGPPAWNFLRRKVKKQERNVKKDTSI
;
A
#
# COMPACT_ATOMS: atom_id res chain seq x y z
N MET A 1 -5.61 21.20 -5.89
CA MET A 1 -6.36 21.80 -4.77
C MET A 1 -6.15 20.95 -3.54
N SER A 2 -5.79 21.55 -2.40
CA SER A 2 -5.66 20.85 -1.13
C SER A 2 -7.04 20.50 -0.58
N LYS A 3 -7.37 19.21 -0.53
CA LYS A 3 -8.62 18.74 0.08
C LYS A 3 -8.71 19.12 1.54
N ASN A 4 -9.92 19.47 1.98
CA ASN A 4 -10.20 19.73 3.37
C ASN A 4 -10.12 18.41 4.19
N ILE A 5 -9.81 18.49 5.49
CA ILE A 5 -9.65 17.31 6.34
C ILE A 5 -10.97 16.52 6.50
N GLU A 6 -12.12 17.21 6.45
CA GLU A 6 -13.45 16.59 6.43
C GLU A 6 -13.66 15.73 5.17
N GLU A 7 -13.32 16.22 3.98
CA GLU A 7 -13.40 15.43 2.73
C GLU A 7 -12.52 14.17 2.79
N ILE A 8 -11.36 14.26 3.45
CA ILE A 8 -10.45 13.12 3.62
C ILE A 8 -11.08 12.07 4.55
N ARG A 9 -11.75 12.51 5.62
CA ARG A 9 -12.48 11.63 6.53
C ARG A 9 -13.65 10.95 5.85
N GLU A 10 -14.42 11.70 5.05
CA GLU A 10 -15.53 11.17 4.24
C GLU A 10 -15.05 10.10 3.27
N ILE A 11 -14.00 10.37 2.49
CA ILE A 11 -13.38 9.37 1.61
C ILE A 11 -12.92 8.14 2.40
N GLY A 12 -12.31 8.33 3.57
CA GLY A 12 -11.89 7.24 4.43
C GLY A 12 -13.06 6.38 4.92
N GLN A 13 -14.17 7.02 5.29
CA GLN A 13 -15.39 6.34 5.72
C GLN A 13 -16.04 5.58 4.57
N GLU A 14 -16.17 6.21 3.40
CA GLU A 14 -16.71 5.55 2.22
C GLU A 14 -15.90 4.31 1.83
N LEU A 15 -14.57 4.39 1.82
CA LEU A 15 -13.72 3.23 1.51
C LEU A 15 -13.86 2.12 2.54
N TYR A 16 -13.87 2.48 3.83
CA TYR A 16 -14.07 1.54 4.92
C TYR A 16 -15.39 0.76 4.76
N ASP A 17 -16.47 1.48 4.46
CA ASP A 17 -17.81 0.89 4.32
C ASP A 17 -17.98 0.11 3.01
N LYS A 18 -17.54 0.68 1.88
CA LYS A 18 -17.64 0.06 0.54
C LYS A 18 -16.87 -1.26 0.47
N LEU A 19 -15.67 -1.29 1.02
CA LEU A 19 -14.83 -2.48 1.03
C LEU A 19 -15.12 -3.41 2.22
N ARG A 20 -15.93 -2.98 3.20
CA ARG A 20 -16.20 -3.71 4.44
C ARG A 20 -14.91 -4.13 5.16
N LEU A 21 -13.98 -3.17 5.27
CA LEU A 21 -12.67 -3.44 5.86
C LEU A 21 -12.82 -3.84 7.33
N LEU A 22 -12.01 -4.82 7.76
CA LEU A 22 -11.98 -5.23 9.17
C LEU A 22 -11.34 -4.16 10.08
N THR A 23 -10.52 -3.27 9.51
CA THR A 23 -9.76 -2.24 10.23
C THR A 23 -9.80 -0.93 9.48
N TYR A 24 -9.60 0.19 10.17
CA TYR A 24 -9.60 1.50 9.53
C TYR A 24 -8.46 1.62 8.50
N PRO A 25 -8.70 2.21 7.30
CA PRO A 25 -7.62 2.82 6.53
C PRO A 25 -6.87 3.81 7.41
N ILE A 26 -5.56 3.96 7.22
CA ILE A 26 -4.76 4.87 8.04
C ILE A 26 -4.10 5.95 7.19
N ALA A 27 -4.15 7.17 7.70
CA ALA A 27 -3.46 8.34 7.22
C ALA A 27 -2.05 8.38 7.81
N ILE A 28 -1.05 8.62 6.96
CA ILE A 28 0.33 8.87 7.36
C ILE A 28 0.75 10.25 6.86
N LYS A 29 1.29 11.09 7.76
CA LYS A 29 1.90 12.38 7.44
C LYS A 29 3.35 12.40 7.92
N PHE A 30 4.27 12.69 7.02
CA PHE A 30 5.67 12.89 7.40
C PHE A 30 5.85 14.26 8.09
N ILE A 31 6.73 14.32 9.08
CA ILE A 31 7.02 15.55 9.84
C ILE A 31 8.50 15.89 9.78
N LYS A 32 8.81 17.18 9.74
CA LYS A 32 10.16 17.75 9.74
C LYS A 32 10.54 18.34 11.08
N ASP A 33 9.56 18.67 11.92
CA ASP A 33 9.79 19.21 13.25
C ASP A 33 8.89 18.54 14.31
N TYR A 34 9.38 18.47 15.55
CA TYR A 34 8.62 17.89 16.67
C TYR A 34 7.39 18.73 17.04
N SER A 35 7.39 20.02 16.75
CA SER A 35 6.23 20.92 16.93
C SER A 35 5.06 20.60 15.99
N GLU A 36 5.28 19.82 14.93
CA GLU A 36 4.21 19.34 14.06
C GLU A 36 3.39 18.19 14.68
N ILE A 37 3.85 17.62 15.80
CA ILE A 37 3.17 16.53 16.50
C ILE A 37 1.93 17.09 17.22
N PRO A 38 0.70 16.70 16.84
CA PRO A 38 -0.51 17.16 17.52
C PRO A 38 -0.56 16.65 18.96
N GLU A 39 -1.15 17.42 19.86
CA GLU A 39 -1.33 17.05 21.27
C GLU A 39 -2.06 15.71 21.46
N LYS A 40 -3.00 15.39 20.56
CA LYS A 40 -3.76 14.13 20.57
C LYS A 40 -2.95 12.92 20.11
N ALA A 41 -1.77 13.10 19.50
CA ALA A 41 -0.94 12.01 19.02
C ALA A 41 0.01 11.55 20.13
N GLN A 42 -0.16 10.30 20.56
CA GLN A 42 0.72 9.73 21.58
C GLN A 42 2.09 9.39 21.00
N ARG A 43 3.12 9.52 21.83
CA ARG A 43 4.49 9.11 21.52
C ARG A 43 4.92 7.96 22.43
N PRO A 44 5.19 6.76 21.89
CA PRO A 44 5.62 5.60 22.67
C PRO A 44 6.77 5.89 23.65
N SER A 45 7.80 6.61 23.21
CA SER A 45 8.98 6.92 24.02
C SER A 45 8.66 7.77 25.25
N LYS A 46 7.63 8.63 25.17
CA LYS A 46 7.16 9.45 26.30
C LYS A 46 6.44 8.64 27.37
N MET A 47 6.08 7.40 27.05
CA MET A 47 5.48 6.43 27.96
C MET A 47 6.49 5.36 28.40
N GLY A 48 7.78 5.53 28.10
CA GLY A 48 8.81 4.53 28.40
C GLY A 48 8.72 3.28 27.53
N GLN A 49 8.11 3.39 26.34
CA GLN A 49 7.93 2.28 25.41
C GLN A 49 8.64 2.56 24.08
N ASN A 50 9.00 1.48 23.39
CA ASN A 50 9.46 1.52 22.02
C ASN A 50 8.66 0.51 21.22
N VAL A 51 8.08 0.95 20.10
CA VAL A 51 7.29 0.11 19.21
C VAL A 51 7.85 0.19 17.80
N THR A 52 7.53 -0.75 16.93
CA THR A 52 7.90 -0.65 15.52
C THR A 52 6.96 0.27 14.75
N LEU A 53 7.41 0.81 13.62
CA LEU A 53 6.54 1.54 12.69
C LEU A 53 5.29 0.71 12.32
N CYS A 54 5.47 -0.58 12.05
CA CYS A 54 4.39 -1.52 11.75
C CYS A 54 3.38 -1.63 12.91
N GLN A 55 3.85 -1.68 14.16
CA GLN A 55 2.96 -1.67 15.33
C GLN A 55 2.15 -0.37 15.45
N SER A 56 2.76 0.78 15.12
CA SER A 56 2.02 2.05 15.11
C SER A 56 0.87 2.05 14.10
N PHE A 57 1.03 1.36 12.96
CA PHE A 57 -0.03 1.14 11.99
C PHE A 57 -1.16 0.29 12.58
N THR A 58 -0.81 -0.78 13.31
CA THR A 58 -1.77 -1.63 14.01
C THR A 58 -2.55 -0.87 15.08
N MET A 59 -1.87 -0.06 15.89
CA MET A 59 -2.50 0.80 16.89
C MET A 59 -3.53 1.75 16.26
N ALA A 60 -3.19 2.36 15.13
CA ALA A 60 -4.12 3.22 14.41
C ALA A 60 -5.29 2.45 13.77
N ARG A 61 -5.01 1.39 13.00
CA ARG A 61 -6.04 0.68 12.22
C ARG A 61 -6.99 -0.15 13.09
N ARG A 62 -6.53 -0.70 14.22
CA ARG A 62 -7.34 -1.58 15.10
C ARG A 62 -7.88 -0.85 16.32
N TRP A 63 -7.07 -0.04 16.99
CA TRP A 63 -7.49 0.66 18.22
C TRP A 63 -7.91 2.09 17.97
N GLY A 64 -7.73 2.60 16.75
CA GLY A 64 -8.14 3.94 16.41
C GLY A 64 -7.24 5.02 17.03
N ALA A 65 -6.01 4.66 17.43
CA ALA A 65 -5.07 5.56 18.07
C ALA A 65 -4.42 6.53 17.07
N HIS A 66 -4.08 7.73 17.54
CA HIS A 66 -3.20 8.66 16.84
C HIS A 66 -1.79 8.50 17.43
N VAL A 67 -0.81 8.17 16.61
CA VAL A 67 0.55 7.85 17.07
C VAL A 67 1.55 8.68 16.30
N ALA A 68 2.47 9.34 17.00
CA ALA A 68 3.64 9.96 16.39
C ALA A 68 4.86 9.06 16.60
N MET A 69 5.58 8.79 15.52
CA MET A 69 6.80 7.99 15.50
C MET A 69 7.97 8.85 15.07
N THR A 70 8.97 8.98 15.93
CA THR A 70 10.30 9.50 15.57
C THR A 70 11.36 8.42 15.78
N TYR A 71 12.64 8.76 15.61
CA TYR A 71 13.74 7.83 15.86
C TYR A 71 13.69 7.21 17.26
N GLU A 72 13.37 7.99 18.28
CA GLU A 72 13.35 7.59 19.69
C GLU A 72 12.17 6.68 20.03
N ASP A 73 11.08 6.71 19.24
CA ASP A 73 9.89 5.88 19.44
C ASP A 73 10.04 4.49 18.79
N ASN A 74 10.91 4.38 17.78
CA ASN A 74 10.96 3.22 16.90
C ASN A 74 11.95 2.15 17.36
N ALA A 75 11.46 0.97 17.70
CA ALA A 75 12.29 -0.19 18.05
C ALA A 75 13.05 -0.76 16.83
N CYS A 76 12.53 -0.60 15.61
CA CYS A 76 13.19 -1.07 14.39
C CYS A 76 14.15 -0.01 13.85
N VAL A 77 15.38 0.04 14.38
CA VAL A 77 16.39 1.06 14.04
C VAL A 77 16.64 1.17 12.53
N THR A 78 16.76 0.04 11.82
CA THR A 78 16.97 -0.01 10.36
C THR A 78 15.92 0.81 9.62
N SER A 79 14.64 0.69 10.01
CA SER A 79 13.57 1.43 9.33
C SER A 79 13.70 2.94 9.53
N SER A 80 14.06 3.44 10.72
CA SER A 80 14.32 4.87 10.94
C SER A 80 15.46 5.41 10.07
N LEU A 81 16.51 4.60 9.88
CA LEU A 81 17.68 4.96 9.07
C LEU A 81 17.34 5.00 7.58
N VAL A 82 16.58 4.02 7.08
CA VAL A 82 16.08 4.01 5.70
C VAL A 82 15.19 5.23 5.43
N HIS A 83 14.36 5.62 6.39
CA HIS A 83 13.53 6.83 6.33
C HIS A 83 14.33 8.16 6.47
N GLN A 84 15.64 8.09 6.71
CA GLN A 84 16.54 9.24 6.88
C GLN A 84 16.29 10.10 8.14
N TRP A 85 15.60 9.57 9.16
CA TRP A 85 15.38 10.30 10.43
C TRP A 85 16.66 10.47 11.24
N LYS A 86 17.60 9.55 11.05
CA LYS A 86 19.01 9.67 11.45
C LYS A 86 19.87 9.19 10.28
N LYS A 87 21.10 9.72 10.21
CA LYS A 87 22.02 9.45 9.09
C LYS A 87 23.14 8.53 9.56
N VAL A 88 23.32 7.45 8.82
CA VAL A 88 24.50 6.59 8.91
C VAL A 88 24.98 6.28 7.48
N PRO A 89 26.25 5.91 7.30
CA PRO A 89 26.74 5.41 6.02
C PRO A 89 25.89 4.25 5.49
N ILE A 90 25.56 4.26 4.18
CA ILE A 90 24.77 3.20 3.52
C ILE A 90 25.42 1.82 3.69
N LYS A 91 26.75 1.76 3.69
CA LYS A 91 27.51 0.52 3.91
C LYS A 91 27.15 -0.17 5.22
N ASP A 92 26.88 0.60 6.28
CA ASP A 92 26.54 0.06 7.61
C ASP A 92 25.11 -0.49 7.62
N ILE A 93 24.20 0.13 6.84
CA ILE A 93 22.85 -0.39 6.63
C ILE A 93 22.91 -1.72 5.86
N ILE A 94 23.70 -1.79 4.79
CA ILE A 94 23.92 -3.03 4.01
C ILE A 94 24.50 -4.13 4.91
N GLU A 95 25.55 -3.81 5.65
CA GLU A 95 26.19 -4.74 6.58
C GLU A 95 25.20 -5.25 7.64
N SER A 96 24.33 -4.39 8.16
CA SER A 96 23.30 -4.82 9.13
C SER A 96 22.35 -5.90 8.59
N GLN A 97 22.04 -5.88 7.28
CA GLN A 97 21.17 -6.88 6.67
C GLN A 97 21.87 -8.23 6.51
N VAL A 98 23.17 -8.20 6.20
CA VAL A 98 24.02 -9.40 6.11
C VAL A 98 24.26 -10.00 7.49
N ILE A 99 24.57 -9.18 8.50
CA ILE A 99 24.71 -9.62 9.91
C ILE A 99 23.42 -10.30 10.39
N SER A 100 22.27 -9.76 10.00
CA SER A 100 20.95 -10.31 10.36
C SER A 100 20.59 -11.58 9.56
N GLY A 101 21.39 -11.97 8.58
CA GLY A 101 21.15 -13.15 7.74
C GLY A 101 20.01 -13.01 6.75
N TYR A 102 19.51 -11.80 6.49
CA TYR A 102 18.46 -11.58 5.48
C TYR A 102 18.95 -11.92 4.07
N HIS A 103 20.23 -11.62 3.80
CA HIS A 103 20.88 -11.96 2.54
C HIS A 103 22.26 -12.53 2.76
N LYS A 104 22.66 -13.40 1.82
CA LYS A 104 23.91 -14.16 1.87
C LYS A 104 25.15 -13.29 2.07
N ASP A 105 25.22 -12.16 1.36
CA ASP A 105 26.37 -11.26 1.34
C ASP A 105 25.96 -9.86 0.85
N ALA A 106 26.90 -8.91 0.91
CA ALA A 106 26.66 -7.53 0.50
C ALA A 106 26.28 -7.39 -0.99
N LYS A 107 26.73 -8.31 -1.86
CA LYS A 107 26.38 -8.30 -3.28
C LYS A 107 24.90 -8.68 -3.46
N ALA A 108 24.44 -9.69 -2.74
CA ALA A 108 23.03 -10.08 -2.74
C ALA A 108 22.13 -8.96 -2.19
N GLU A 109 22.52 -8.31 -1.08
CA GLU A 109 21.81 -7.15 -0.54
C GLU A 109 21.69 -6.01 -1.56
N LEU A 110 22.79 -5.66 -2.24
CA LEU A 110 22.78 -4.61 -3.28
C LEU A 110 21.84 -4.93 -4.44
N LEU A 111 21.78 -6.19 -4.88
CA LEU A 111 20.86 -6.62 -5.92
C LEU A 111 19.40 -6.47 -5.48
N VAL A 112 19.09 -6.79 -4.23
CA VAL A 112 17.74 -6.65 -3.67
C VAL A 112 17.37 -5.16 -3.54
N GLN A 113 18.27 -4.33 -3.01
CA GLN A 113 18.06 -2.88 -2.93
C GLN A 113 17.87 -2.22 -4.30
N SER A 114 18.41 -2.81 -5.38
CA SER A 114 18.20 -2.29 -6.74
C SER A 114 16.73 -2.29 -7.18
N GLN A 115 15.90 -3.17 -6.59
CA GLN A 115 14.44 -3.16 -6.82
C GLN A 115 13.80 -1.87 -6.31
N TYR A 116 14.42 -1.21 -5.33
CA TYR A 116 14.00 0.09 -4.79
C TYR A 116 14.89 1.22 -5.28
N SER A 117 15.21 1.22 -6.57
CA SER A 117 16.04 2.25 -7.22
C SER A 117 15.58 3.69 -6.93
N ASP A 118 14.30 3.89 -6.62
CA ASP A 118 13.76 5.19 -6.20
C ASP A 118 14.39 5.71 -4.91
N LEU A 119 14.80 4.86 -3.96
CA LEU A 119 15.52 5.30 -2.75
C LEU A 119 16.90 5.89 -3.07
N SER A 120 17.54 5.38 -4.12
CA SER A 120 18.90 5.77 -4.52
C SER A 120 18.94 7.04 -5.39
N LYS A 121 17.79 7.57 -5.81
CA LYS A 121 17.72 8.80 -6.63
C LYS A 121 17.92 10.03 -5.75
N LYS A 122 18.85 10.91 -6.14
CA LYS A 122 19.12 12.17 -5.44
C LYS A 122 17.87 13.02 -5.21
N GLU A 123 16.98 13.10 -6.19
CA GLU A 123 15.71 13.83 -6.09
C GLU A 123 14.80 13.28 -5.00
N ASN A 124 14.74 11.95 -4.84
CA ASN A 124 13.93 11.31 -3.81
C ASN A 124 14.58 11.43 -2.43
N TYR A 125 15.92 11.35 -2.35
CA TYR A 125 16.64 11.68 -1.12
C TYR A 125 16.32 13.10 -0.61
N LEU A 126 16.29 14.09 -1.51
CA LEU A 126 15.93 15.47 -1.16
C LEU A 126 14.52 15.59 -0.58
N LYS A 127 13.59 14.70 -0.96
CA LYS A 127 12.23 14.67 -0.41
C LYS A 127 12.21 14.20 1.05
N ILE A 128 13.12 13.32 1.47
CA ILE A 128 13.05 12.67 2.80
C ILE A 128 14.11 13.16 3.80
N LYS A 129 15.22 13.74 3.34
CA LYS A 129 16.41 14.07 4.16
C LYS A 129 16.20 14.97 5.38
N ASP A 130 15.10 15.73 5.42
CA ASP A 130 14.79 16.70 6.47
C ASP A 130 13.64 16.23 7.38
N HIS A 131 13.14 15.01 7.20
CA HIS A 131 12.07 14.46 8.04
C HIS A 131 12.64 13.79 9.29
N VAL A 132 11.94 13.96 10.41
CA VAL A 132 12.33 13.42 11.73
C VAL A 132 11.39 12.32 12.22
N GLY A 133 10.28 12.10 11.52
CA GLY A 133 9.24 11.16 11.94
C GLY A 133 8.04 11.14 10.99
N PHE A 134 7.00 10.45 11.43
CA PHE A 134 5.66 10.59 10.88
C PHE A 134 4.59 10.52 11.97
N ILE A 135 3.37 10.92 11.61
CA ILE A 135 2.15 10.72 12.38
C ILE A 135 1.28 9.71 11.65
N VAL A 136 0.72 8.76 12.40
CA VAL A 136 -0.26 7.78 11.94
C VAL A 136 -1.59 8.07 12.61
N SER A 137 -2.66 8.04 11.83
CA SER A 137 -4.00 8.34 12.29
C SER A 137 -5.04 7.51 11.54
N PRO A 138 -6.15 7.07 12.15
CA PRO A 138 -7.24 6.43 11.41
C PRO A 138 -7.82 7.45 10.42
N LEU A 139 -7.96 7.06 9.15
CA LEU A 139 -8.35 7.97 8.07
C LEU A 139 -9.77 8.53 8.28
N THR A 140 -10.70 7.70 8.76
CA THR A 140 -12.11 8.04 9.04
C THR A 140 -12.30 9.18 10.04
N ARG A 141 -11.31 9.39 10.93
CA ARG A 141 -11.31 10.45 11.94
C ARG A 141 -9.94 11.13 12.04
N THR A 142 -9.27 11.28 10.90
CA THR A 142 -7.88 11.72 10.90
C THR A 142 -7.71 13.10 11.50
N ILE A 143 -6.65 13.32 12.28
CA ILE A 143 -6.27 14.63 12.84
C ILE A 143 -5.18 15.33 12.02
N ILE A 144 -4.74 14.68 10.94
CA ILE A 144 -3.73 15.15 10.01
C ILE A 144 -4.23 15.06 8.59
N ARG A 145 -3.67 15.91 7.72
CA ARG A 145 -3.73 15.70 6.28
C ARG A 145 -2.63 14.72 5.85
N PRO A 146 -2.97 13.52 5.35
CA PRO A 146 -1.97 12.52 4.96
C PRO A 146 -1.18 12.91 3.71
N ASP A 147 0.05 12.44 3.65
CA ASP A 147 0.83 12.29 2.41
C ASP A 147 0.59 10.92 1.76
N VAL A 148 0.38 9.90 2.59
CA VAL A 148 0.14 8.51 2.19
C VAL A 148 -1.03 7.95 2.98
N VAL A 149 -1.85 7.14 2.31
CA VAL A 149 -2.86 6.31 2.95
C VAL A 149 -2.43 4.86 2.82
N LEU A 150 -2.38 4.14 3.94
CA LEU A 150 -2.13 2.70 3.97
C LEU A 150 -3.45 1.99 4.30
N ILE A 151 -3.84 1.03 3.47
CA ILE A 151 -5.08 0.26 3.62
C ILE A 151 -4.72 -1.20 3.77
N TYR A 152 -5.15 -1.82 4.86
CA TYR A 152 -5.07 -3.27 5.04
C TYR A 152 -6.42 -3.90 4.74
N GLY A 153 -6.39 -5.03 4.02
CA GLY A 153 -7.57 -5.80 3.65
C GLY A 153 -7.16 -7.17 3.13
N ASP A 154 -8.11 -8.04 2.86
CA ASP A 154 -7.83 -9.33 2.22
C ASP A 154 -7.43 -9.15 0.73
N PRO A 155 -6.91 -10.19 0.07
CA PRO A 155 -6.53 -10.10 -1.35
C PRO A 155 -7.67 -9.68 -2.29
N ALA A 156 -8.94 -9.99 -1.98
CA ALA A 156 -10.07 -9.60 -2.80
C ALA A 156 -10.36 -8.10 -2.67
N GLN A 157 -10.30 -7.55 -1.45
CA GLN A 157 -10.42 -6.12 -1.19
C GLN A 157 -9.29 -5.34 -1.88
N ILE A 158 -8.04 -5.82 -1.77
CA ILE A 158 -6.90 -5.20 -2.48
C ILE A 158 -7.06 -5.28 -4.00
N THR A 159 -7.64 -6.36 -4.52
CA THR A 159 -7.93 -6.48 -5.96
C THR A 159 -8.90 -5.40 -6.45
N HIS A 160 -9.96 -5.09 -5.69
CA HIS A 160 -10.89 -4.01 -6.05
C HIS A 160 -10.22 -2.64 -6.10
N ILE A 161 -9.28 -2.38 -5.19
CA ILE A 161 -8.48 -1.14 -5.20
C ILE A 161 -7.58 -1.08 -6.44
N ILE A 162 -6.89 -2.18 -6.78
CA ILE A 162 -6.03 -2.25 -7.99
C ILE A 162 -6.87 -2.06 -9.27
N GLN A 163 -8.06 -2.66 -9.34
CA GLN A 163 -8.99 -2.48 -10.43
C GLN A 163 -9.42 -1.01 -10.58
N SER A 164 -9.66 -0.32 -9.46
CA SER A 164 -9.95 1.12 -9.47
C SER A 164 -8.78 1.93 -10.01
N LEU A 165 -7.56 1.66 -9.54
CA LEU A 165 -6.34 2.36 -9.95
C LEU A 165 -6.09 2.23 -11.46
N SER A 166 -6.28 1.03 -11.99
CA SER A 166 -6.09 0.69 -13.41
C SER A 166 -7.29 0.98 -14.31
N TYR A 167 -8.44 1.38 -13.78
CA TYR A 167 -9.69 1.51 -14.54
C TYR A 167 -9.57 2.38 -15.79
N GLU A 168 -8.95 3.56 -15.67
CA GLU A 168 -8.67 4.46 -16.79
C GLU A 168 -7.25 4.32 -17.35
N GLY A 169 -6.49 3.31 -16.90
CA GLY A 169 -5.09 3.10 -17.29
C GLY A 169 -4.10 4.14 -16.74
N LYS A 170 -4.51 4.99 -15.80
CA LYS A 170 -3.67 6.09 -15.26
C LYS A 170 -2.68 5.65 -14.17
N TYR A 171 -3.11 4.79 -13.26
CA TYR A 171 -2.32 4.38 -12.10
C TYR A 171 -2.08 2.87 -12.13
N LEU A 172 -1.24 2.42 -13.07
CA LEU A 172 -0.84 1.02 -13.15
C LEU A 172 0.10 0.68 -11.98
N VAL A 173 -0.26 -0.37 -11.24
CA VAL A 173 0.50 -0.82 -10.07
C VAL A 173 1.60 -1.78 -10.51
N ASN A 174 2.83 -1.50 -10.10
CA ASN A 174 3.98 -2.39 -10.28
C ASN A 174 4.77 -2.42 -8.97
N SER A 175 4.72 -3.55 -8.27
CA SER A 175 5.30 -3.70 -6.95
C SER A 175 6.24 -4.89 -6.89
N ALA A 176 7.44 -4.63 -6.38
CA ALA A 176 8.42 -5.65 -6.06
C ALA A 176 8.17 -6.24 -4.66
N PHE A 177 8.55 -7.49 -4.46
CA PHE A 177 8.43 -8.19 -3.17
C PHE A 177 9.77 -8.78 -2.78
N ILE A 178 10.22 -8.48 -1.57
CA ILE A 178 11.50 -8.95 -1.02
C ILE A 178 11.31 -9.75 0.28
N GLY A 179 10.09 -9.76 0.84
CA GLY A 179 9.74 -10.52 2.05
C GLY A 179 10.09 -9.82 3.36
N PHE A 180 10.64 -8.61 3.32
CA PHE A 180 10.93 -7.77 4.49
C PHE A 180 10.79 -6.27 4.14
N GLY A 181 10.66 -5.40 5.15
CA GLY A 181 10.42 -3.96 4.93
C GLY A 181 9.10 -3.64 4.23
N GLU A 182 8.10 -4.51 4.36
CA GLU A 182 6.93 -4.50 3.49
C GLU A 182 5.98 -3.33 3.82
N SER A 183 5.43 -3.21 5.03
CA SER A 183 4.50 -2.10 5.31
C SER A 183 5.17 -0.73 5.50
N CYS A 184 6.27 -0.65 6.26
CA CYS A 184 6.88 0.63 6.62
C CYS A 184 7.69 1.26 5.48
N LEU A 185 8.45 0.47 4.73
CA LEU A 185 9.20 0.95 3.58
C LEU A 185 8.31 0.96 2.34
N LYS A 186 7.78 -0.20 1.92
CA LYS A 186 7.00 -0.26 0.68
C LYS A 186 5.59 0.31 0.81
N GLY A 187 4.87 0.08 1.90
CA GLY A 187 3.53 0.62 2.10
C GLY A 187 3.48 2.12 2.41
N VAL A 188 4.58 2.72 2.87
CA VAL A 188 4.59 4.12 3.34
C VAL A 188 5.67 4.96 2.64
N LEU A 189 6.95 4.63 2.81
CA LEU A 189 8.03 5.46 2.29
C LEU A 189 8.06 5.50 0.74
N LEU A 190 7.87 4.37 0.07
CA LEU A 190 7.90 4.32 -1.40
C LEU A 190 6.76 5.15 -2.03
N PRO A 191 5.47 5.00 -1.63
CA PRO A 191 4.40 5.86 -2.13
C PRO A 191 4.64 7.35 -1.86
N PHE A 192 5.27 7.69 -0.73
CA PHE A 192 5.62 9.07 -0.41
C PHE A 192 6.58 9.68 -1.43
N ILE A 193 7.68 8.97 -1.76
CA ILE A 193 8.73 9.48 -2.65
C ILE A 193 8.40 9.32 -4.12
N SER A 194 7.85 8.17 -4.53
CA SER A 194 7.61 7.80 -5.93
C SER A 194 6.31 8.39 -6.46
N LYS A 195 5.38 8.77 -5.56
CA LYS A 195 4.00 9.17 -5.88
C LYS A 195 3.25 8.09 -6.66
N LYS A 196 3.59 6.81 -6.43
CA LYS A 196 2.92 5.64 -7.01
C LYS A 196 2.37 4.73 -5.92
N PRO A 197 1.25 4.03 -6.17
CA PRO A 197 0.75 3.01 -5.26
C PRO A 197 1.70 1.82 -5.18
N GLU A 198 1.76 1.18 -4.01
CA GLU A 198 2.54 -0.02 -3.77
C GLU A 198 1.74 -1.08 -3.02
N VAL A 199 1.68 -2.29 -3.56
CA VAL A 199 1.05 -3.44 -2.90
C VAL A 199 2.02 -4.04 -1.90
N VAL A 200 1.53 -4.24 -0.68
CA VAL A 200 2.25 -4.80 0.45
C VAL A 200 1.80 -6.24 0.62
N LEU A 201 2.76 -7.16 0.54
CA LEU A 201 2.61 -8.51 1.03
C LEU A 201 3.27 -8.52 2.41
N PRO A 202 2.52 -8.54 3.52
CA PRO A 202 3.10 -8.42 4.85
C PRO A 202 4.28 -9.37 5.05
N GLY A 203 5.38 -8.87 5.61
CA GLY A 203 6.56 -9.67 5.90
C GLY A 203 6.46 -10.38 7.25
N THR A 204 7.52 -11.06 7.66
CA THR A 204 7.56 -11.72 8.98
C THR A 204 7.36 -10.71 10.11
N GLY A 205 8.02 -9.54 10.05
CA GLY A 205 7.87 -8.50 11.08
C GLY A 205 6.44 -7.94 11.19
N ASP A 206 5.75 -7.77 10.06
CA ASP A 206 4.34 -7.36 10.05
C ASP A 206 3.44 -8.37 10.78
N ARG A 207 3.69 -9.66 10.56
CA ARG A 207 2.90 -10.74 11.15
C ARG A 207 3.20 -10.95 12.63
N THR A 208 4.47 -11.13 12.97
CA THR A 208 4.88 -11.57 14.31
C THR A 208 4.93 -10.42 15.32
N ILE A 209 5.28 -9.21 14.89
CA ILE A 209 5.47 -8.05 15.78
C ILE A 209 4.26 -7.10 15.71
N ALA A 210 3.72 -6.88 14.52
CA ALA A 210 2.61 -5.95 14.30
C ALA A 210 1.23 -6.61 14.25
N LEU A 211 1.12 -7.93 14.45
CA LEU A 211 -0.16 -8.65 14.49
C LEU A 211 -0.99 -8.48 13.20
N THR A 212 -0.30 -8.42 12.06
CA THR A 212 -0.93 -8.54 10.73
C THR A 212 -1.28 -10.01 10.51
N LYS A 213 -2.53 -10.29 10.14
CA LYS A 213 -2.97 -11.68 9.99
C LYS A 213 -2.48 -12.28 8.67
N GLU A 214 -2.46 -13.61 8.57
CA GLU A 214 -1.98 -14.33 7.39
C GLU A 214 -2.82 -14.05 6.14
N GLU A 215 -4.12 -13.83 6.32
CA GLU A 215 -5.06 -13.49 5.27
C GLU A 215 -5.05 -11.99 4.88
N GLU A 216 -4.26 -11.16 5.56
CA GLU A 216 -4.19 -9.73 5.28
C GLU A 216 -3.11 -9.42 4.23
N MET A 217 -3.46 -8.53 3.31
CA MET A 217 -2.56 -7.77 2.46
C MET A 217 -2.70 -6.29 2.79
N ALA A 218 -1.86 -5.44 2.19
CA ALA A 218 -2.06 -4.00 2.27
C ALA A 218 -1.72 -3.31 0.94
N ILE A 219 -2.09 -2.04 0.83
CA ILE A 219 -1.67 -1.17 -0.26
C ILE A 219 -1.42 0.24 0.27
N GLY A 220 -0.24 0.76 -0.05
CA GLY A 220 0.14 2.15 0.18
C GLY A 220 -0.23 3.00 -1.02
N ILE A 221 -0.95 4.10 -0.81
CA ILE A 221 -1.48 4.96 -1.87
C ILE A 221 -1.11 6.42 -1.56
N PRO A 222 -0.53 7.16 -2.52
CA PRO A 222 -0.37 8.61 -2.37
C PRO A 222 -1.71 9.28 -2.07
N ALA A 223 -1.79 10.10 -1.01
CA ALA A 223 -3.07 10.66 -0.56
C ALA A 223 -3.78 11.51 -1.64
N GLU A 224 -3.02 12.11 -2.55
CA GLU A 224 -3.52 12.93 -3.66
C GLU A 224 -4.44 12.17 -4.63
N ILE A 225 -4.25 10.87 -4.80
CA ILE A 225 -5.04 10.04 -5.73
C ILE A 225 -6.19 9.28 -5.04
N MET A 226 -6.42 9.51 -3.75
CA MET A 226 -7.42 8.79 -2.98
C MET A 226 -8.87 9.03 -3.44
N ALA A 227 -9.19 10.23 -3.95
CA ALA A 227 -10.54 10.44 -4.54
C ALA A 227 -10.72 9.61 -5.80
N TYR A 228 -9.71 9.58 -6.67
CA TYR A 228 -9.75 8.77 -7.89
C TYR A 228 -10.00 7.29 -7.57
N VAL A 229 -9.35 6.76 -6.52
CA VAL A 229 -9.59 5.40 -6.05
C VAL A 229 -11.03 5.23 -5.55
N ASN A 230 -11.53 6.14 -4.73
CA ASN A 230 -12.89 6.02 -4.20
C ASN A 230 -13.97 6.16 -5.28
N GLU A 231 -13.77 7.03 -6.27
CA GLU A 231 -14.69 7.27 -7.38
C GLU A 231 -14.74 6.12 -8.39
N ASN A 232 -13.64 5.40 -8.58
CA ASN A 232 -13.55 4.31 -9.56
C ASN A 232 -13.69 2.91 -8.96
N LEU A 233 -13.85 2.82 -7.64
CA LEU A 233 -14.08 1.57 -6.94
C LEU A 233 -15.34 0.87 -7.50
N PHE A 234 -15.22 -0.44 -7.74
CA PHE A 234 -16.28 -1.30 -8.30
C PHE A 234 -16.77 -0.96 -9.72
N LYS A 235 -16.17 0.00 -10.44
CA LYS A 235 -16.52 0.26 -11.85
C LYS A 235 -16.01 -0.83 -12.79
N SER A 236 -14.87 -1.45 -12.48
CA SER A 236 -14.31 -2.54 -13.29
C SER A 236 -15.26 -3.73 -13.32
N GLY A 237 -15.52 -4.28 -14.51
CA GLY A 237 -16.50 -5.35 -14.70
C GLY A 237 -17.96 -4.90 -14.71
N GLN A 238 -18.29 -3.66 -14.31
CA GLN A 238 -19.66 -3.11 -14.26
C GLN A 238 -20.67 -4.09 -13.64
N SER A 239 -21.69 -4.54 -14.39
CA SER A 239 -22.70 -5.51 -13.94
C SER A 239 -22.12 -6.89 -13.60
N PHE A 240 -20.93 -7.20 -14.12
CA PHE A 240 -20.14 -8.40 -13.81
C PHE A 240 -19.13 -8.20 -12.69
N ASN A 241 -19.06 -7.03 -12.05
CA ASN A 241 -18.27 -6.88 -10.84
C ASN A 241 -18.89 -7.78 -9.74
N MET A 242 -18.13 -8.75 -9.23
CA MET A 242 -18.60 -9.73 -8.24
C MET A 242 -18.80 -9.14 -6.83
N ARG A 243 -18.66 -7.82 -6.70
CA ARG A 243 -18.87 -6.99 -5.49
C ARG A 243 -17.96 -7.38 -4.32
N GLU A 244 -18.16 -6.69 -3.21
CA GLU A 244 -17.53 -6.96 -1.91
C GLU A 244 -18.64 -7.12 -0.86
N PRO A 245 -18.76 -8.27 -0.17
CA PRO A 245 -17.92 -9.47 -0.28
C PRO A 245 -18.06 -10.18 -1.62
N SER A 246 -17.00 -10.91 -1.99
CA SER A 246 -16.96 -11.70 -3.23
C SER A 246 -18.13 -12.67 -3.34
N ARG A 247 -18.84 -12.62 -4.48
CA ARG A 247 -19.90 -13.59 -4.81
C ARG A 247 -19.30 -14.81 -5.49
N PHE A 248 -19.25 -15.93 -4.78
CA PHE A 248 -18.78 -17.20 -5.31
C PHE A 248 -19.85 -17.88 -6.16
N PHE A 249 -19.45 -18.45 -7.30
CA PHE A 249 -20.30 -19.27 -8.15
C PHE A 249 -19.83 -20.72 -8.11
N VAL A 250 -20.76 -21.64 -7.92
CA VAL A 250 -20.51 -23.09 -7.92
C VAL A 250 -21.42 -23.73 -8.97
N GLY A 251 -20.85 -24.59 -9.82
CA GLY A 251 -21.59 -25.32 -10.86
C GLY A 251 -21.07 -25.06 -12.28
N SER A 252 -21.80 -25.57 -13.28
CA SER A 252 -21.46 -25.35 -14.69
C SER A 252 -21.83 -23.93 -15.10
N ILE A 253 -20.91 -23.25 -15.78
CA ILE A 253 -21.13 -21.91 -16.35
C ILE A 253 -22.00 -22.09 -17.61
N PRO A 254 -23.28 -21.64 -17.62
CA PRO A 254 -24.13 -21.81 -18.80
C PRO A 254 -23.53 -21.10 -20.02
N LYS A 255 -23.83 -21.60 -21.22
CA LYS A 255 -23.35 -20.98 -22.45
C LYS A 255 -23.95 -19.57 -22.59
N GLY A 256 -23.09 -18.56 -22.53
CA GLY A 256 -23.51 -17.15 -22.55
C GLY A 256 -23.48 -16.48 -21.17
N PHE A 257 -23.26 -17.25 -20.10
CA PHE A 257 -22.90 -16.74 -18.78
C PHE A 257 -21.41 -16.39 -18.75
N GLY A 258 -21.10 -15.18 -18.27
CA GLY A 258 -19.76 -14.61 -18.26
C GLY A 258 -19.72 -13.22 -18.92
N PRO A 259 -18.59 -12.51 -18.81
CA PRO A 259 -18.45 -11.16 -19.34
C PRO A 259 -18.89 -11.08 -20.80
N PRO A 260 -19.57 -10.00 -21.23
CA PRO A 260 -19.98 -9.81 -22.63
C PRO A 260 -18.84 -10.01 -23.65
N ALA A 261 -17.61 -9.71 -23.22
CA ALA A 261 -16.37 -9.94 -23.97
C ALA A 261 -16.20 -11.39 -24.45
N TRP A 262 -16.62 -12.39 -23.67
CA TRP A 262 -16.48 -13.80 -24.07
C TRP A 262 -17.33 -14.12 -25.30
N ASN A 263 -18.57 -13.61 -25.35
CA ASN A 263 -19.45 -13.80 -26.51
C ASN A 263 -18.91 -13.04 -27.74
N PHE A 264 -18.36 -11.85 -27.54
CA PHE A 264 -17.69 -11.09 -28.60
C PHE A 264 -16.50 -11.87 -29.18
N LEU A 265 -15.59 -12.36 -28.32
CA LEU A 265 -14.40 -13.10 -28.75
C LEU A 265 -14.77 -14.42 -29.45
N ARG A 266 -15.74 -15.17 -28.91
CA ARG A 266 -16.26 -16.39 -29.57
C ARG A 266 -16.80 -16.11 -30.98
N ARG A 267 -17.47 -14.97 -31.19
CA ARG A 267 -17.95 -14.56 -32.52
C ARG A 267 -16.78 -14.21 -33.45
N LYS A 268 -15.73 -13.55 -32.94
CA LYS A 268 -14.53 -13.21 -33.73
C LYS A 268 -13.75 -14.45 -34.18
N VAL A 269 -13.53 -15.41 -33.28
CA VAL A 269 -12.88 -16.69 -33.59
C VAL A 269 -13.63 -17.43 -34.71
N LYS A 270 -14.96 -17.60 -34.57
CA LYS A 270 -15.79 -18.23 -35.60
C LYS A 270 -15.74 -17.53 -36.96
N LYS A 271 -15.63 -16.20 -36.97
CA LYS A 271 -15.49 -15.43 -38.21
C LYS A 271 -14.15 -15.72 -38.88
N GLN A 272 -13.07 -15.78 -38.10
CA GLN A 272 -11.73 -16.06 -38.59
C GLN A 272 -11.61 -17.49 -39.16
N GLU A 273 -12.13 -18.49 -38.45
CA GLU A 273 -12.14 -19.90 -38.92
C GLU A 273 -12.88 -20.07 -40.26
N ARG A 274 -13.99 -19.34 -40.44
CA ARG A 274 -14.74 -19.35 -41.72
C ARG A 274 -13.96 -18.71 -42.86
N ASN A 275 -13.20 -17.65 -42.59
CA ASN A 275 -12.36 -17.00 -43.60
C ASN A 275 -11.21 -17.92 -44.03
N VAL A 276 -10.52 -18.54 -43.07
CA VAL A 276 -9.44 -19.50 -43.35
C VAL A 276 -9.95 -20.67 -44.21
N LYS A 277 -11.12 -21.23 -43.90
CA LYS A 277 -11.71 -22.31 -44.70
C LYS A 277 -12.02 -21.89 -46.14
N LYS A 278 -12.43 -20.64 -46.36
CA LYS A 278 -12.66 -20.09 -47.71
C LYS A 278 -11.36 -19.91 -48.48
N ASP A 279 -10.31 -19.45 -47.83
CA ASP A 279 -9.01 -19.24 -48.47
C ASP A 279 -8.29 -20.56 -48.81
N THR A 280 -8.55 -21.64 -48.06
CA THR A 280 -8.02 -22.99 -48.35
C THR A 280 -8.87 -23.82 -49.31
N SER A 281 -10.02 -23.31 -49.75
CA SER A 281 -10.92 -23.98 -50.72
C SER A 281 -10.86 -23.36 -52.12
N ILE A 282 -9.85 -22.52 -52.37
CA ILE A 282 -9.38 -22.01 -53.66
C ILE A 282 -8.05 -22.69 -53.95
#